data_AF-A0A816QZB3-F1
#
_entry.id   AF-A0A816QZB3-F1
#
_cell.length_a   1.000
_cell.length_b   1.000
_cell.length_c   1.000
_cell.angle_alpha   90.00
_cell.angle_beta   90.00
_cell.angle_gamma   90.00
#
_symmetry.space_group_name_H-M   'P 1'
#
loop_
_entity.id
_entity.type
_entity.pdbx_description
1 polymer ?
#
loop_
_entity_poly.entity_id
_entity_poly.type
_entity_poly.pdbx_seq_one_letter_code
_entity_poly.pdbx_strand_id
1 'polypeptide(L)'
;MCVPGCGGTGKSQLIRAITQYFQLTKRGKMLRKLAPTSIAAAEIDGLTIHSFLGESRKNSKKKQTRTFRPGDTKLENEWRHVKYLIIDEISMVGLSLLARLNRIVKTAKHINSDIPFGGVNVIFFGDYL
;
A
#
# COMPACT_ATOMS: atom_id res chain seq x y z
N MET A 1 2.25 10.27 -7.91
CA MET A 1 1.51 11.51 -7.59
C MET A 1 1.56 11.73 -6.09
N CYS A 2 1.58 12.99 -5.62
CA CYS A 2 1.51 13.32 -4.20
C CYS A 2 0.37 14.31 -3.96
N VAL A 3 -0.40 14.11 -2.89
CA VAL A 3 -1.49 14.97 -2.43
C VAL A 3 -1.12 15.45 -1.02
N PRO A 4 -0.44 16.61 -0.91
CA PRO A 4 -0.08 17.16 0.38
C PRO A 4 -1.29 17.81 1.06
N GLY A 5 -1.22 17.97 2.38
CA GLY A 5 -2.12 18.85 3.12
C GLY A 5 -2.11 18.57 4.61
N CYS A 6 -2.34 19.59 5.42
CA CYS A 6 -2.34 19.49 6.88
C CYS A 6 -3.46 18.58 7.42
N GLY A 7 -3.37 18.25 8.70
CA GLY A 7 -4.46 17.60 9.43
C GLY A 7 -5.77 18.38 9.27
N GLY A 8 -6.90 17.67 9.11
CA GLY A 8 -8.22 18.31 8.98
C GLY A 8 -8.59 18.83 7.58
N THR A 9 -7.71 18.74 6.59
CA THR A 9 -7.99 19.17 5.19
C THR A 9 -8.85 18.20 4.37
N GLY A 10 -9.32 17.10 4.97
CA GLY A 10 -10.21 16.13 4.31
C GLY A 10 -9.52 15.10 3.42
N LYS A 11 -8.20 14.90 3.51
CA LYS A 11 -7.44 13.88 2.75
C LYS A 11 -8.07 12.48 2.85
N SER A 12 -8.40 12.03 4.06
CA SER A 12 -9.04 10.71 4.26
C SER A 12 -10.44 10.64 3.65
N GLN A 13 -11.19 11.76 3.64
CA GLN A 13 -12.48 11.84 2.93
C GLN A 13 -12.31 11.73 1.42
N LEU A 14 -11.27 12.33 0.85
CA LEU A 14 -10.92 12.15 -0.56
C LEU A 14 -10.57 10.69 -0.87
N ILE A 15 -9.79 10.01 -0.02
CA ILE A 15 -9.48 8.58 -0.18
C ILE A 15 -10.75 7.73 -0.13
N ARG A 16 -11.71 8.06 0.75
CA ARG A 16 -13.02 7.39 0.82
C ARG A 16 -13.83 7.60 -0.45
N ALA A 17 -13.90 8.83 -0.97
CA ALA A 17 -14.58 9.13 -2.23
C ALA A 17 -13.97 8.37 -3.41
N ILE A 18 -12.64 8.32 -3.50
CA ILE A 18 -11.92 7.51 -4.51
C ILE A 18 -12.29 6.03 -4.34
N THR A 19 -12.28 5.51 -3.11
CA THR A 19 -12.66 4.12 -2.82
C THR A 19 -14.07 3.82 -3.32
N GLN A 20 -15.04 4.67 -3.00
CA GLN A 20 -16.43 4.52 -3.44
C GLN A 20 -16.54 4.54 -4.97
N TYR A 21 -15.83 5.42 -5.66
CA TYR A 21 -15.80 5.45 -7.12
C TYR A 21 -15.30 4.12 -7.73
N PHE A 22 -14.21 3.55 -7.19
CA PHE A 22 -13.72 2.24 -7.64
C PHE A 22 -14.72 1.10 -7.34
N GLN A 23 -15.47 1.18 -6.23
CA GLN A 23 -16.50 0.19 -5.91
C GLN A 23 -17.70 0.30 -6.87
N LEU A 24 -18.23 1.50 -7.08
CA LEU A 24 -19.36 1.76 -7.98
C LEU A 24 -19.08 1.34 -9.42
N THR A 25 -17.84 1.52 -9.87
CA THR A 25 -17.40 1.10 -11.22
C THR A 25 -17.01 -0.38 -11.30
N LYS A 26 -17.24 -1.18 -10.24
CA LYS A 26 -16.86 -2.60 -10.14
C LYS A 26 -15.36 -2.86 -10.34
N ARG A 27 -14.52 -1.88 -10.00
CA ARG A 27 -13.06 -1.88 -10.15
C ARG A 27 -12.31 -1.89 -8.83
N GLY A 28 -12.97 -2.19 -7.70
CA GLY A 28 -12.36 -2.19 -6.37
C GLY A 28 -11.05 -2.98 -6.25
N LYS A 29 -10.91 -4.10 -6.99
CA LYS A 29 -9.69 -4.92 -7.03
C LYS A 29 -8.46 -4.19 -7.62
N MET A 30 -8.67 -3.08 -8.32
CA MET A 30 -7.61 -2.26 -8.92
C MET A 30 -6.96 -1.30 -7.94
N LEU A 31 -7.60 -1.02 -6.80
CA LEU A 31 -7.14 -0.05 -5.81
C LEU A 31 -6.66 -0.76 -4.54
N ARG A 32 -5.40 -0.54 -4.18
CA ARG A 32 -4.83 -0.94 -2.88
C ARG A 32 -4.57 0.30 -2.04
N LYS A 33 -4.80 0.21 -0.73
CA LYS A 33 -4.62 1.31 0.22
C LYS A 33 -3.77 0.83 1.38
N LEU A 34 -2.71 1.57 1.69
CA LEU A 34 -1.79 1.29 2.78
C LEU A 34 -1.61 2.52 3.68
N ALA A 35 -1.28 2.29 4.94
CA ALA A 35 -0.89 3.33 5.88
C ALA A 35 0.16 2.79 6.88
N PRO A 36 0.95 3.64 7.54
CA PRO A 36 1.98 3.21 8.51
C PRO A 36 1.38 2.68 9.82
N THR A 37 0.23 3.22 10.26
CA THR A 37 -0.41 2.86 11.54
C THR A 37 -1.75 2.14 11.34
N SER A 38 -2.15 1.34 12.32
CA SER A 38 -3.44 0.63 12.27
C SER A 38 -4.64 1.57 12.26
N ILE A 39 -4.54 2.72 12.94
CA ILE A 39 -5.60 3.73 13.01
C ILE A 39 -5.78 4.38 11.63
N ALA A 40 -4.69 4.85 11.02
CA ALA A 40 -4.75 5.45 9.68
C ALA A 40 -5.20 4.43 8.62
N ALA A 41 -4.75 3.18 8.72
CA ALA A 41 -5.20 2.12 7.83
C ALA A 41 -6.71 1.86 7.97
N ALA A 42 -7.24 1.82 9.18
CA ALA A 42 -8.67 1.63 9.42
C ALA A 42 -9.50 2.80 8.88
N GLU A 43 -9.04 4.04 9.05
CA GLU A 43 -9.75 5.24 8.59
C GLU A 43 -10.04 5.22 7.08
N ILE A 44 -9.13 4.65 6.29
CA ILE A 44 -9.23 4.55 4.83
C ILE A 44 -9.67 3.16 4.34
N ASP A 45 -10.13 2.25 5.20
CA ASP A 45 -10.40 0.83 4.87
C ASP A 45 -9.23 0.16 4.12
N GLY A 46 -8.02 0.38 4.64
CA GLY A 46 -6.76 -0.11 4.10
C GLY A 46 -6.08 -1.13 5.01
N LEU A 47 -4.81 -1.41 4.72
CA LEU A 47 -3.95 -2.28 5.52
C LEU A 47 -2.74 -1.50 6.01
N THR A 48 -2.16 -1.92 7.14
CA THR A 48 -0.85 -1.36 7.50
C THR A 48 0.22 -1.85 6.51
N ILE A 49 1.23 -1.01 6.24
CA ILE A 49 2.37 -1.42 5.41
C ILE A 49 3.02 -2.67 6.01
N HIS A 50 3.23 -2.71 7.32
CA HIS A 50 3.82 -3.88 7.98
C HIS A 50 2.97 -5.15 7.83
N SER A 51 1.64 -5.06 8.01
CA SER A 51 0.74 -6.20 7.77
C SER A 51 0.83 -6.67 6.32
N PHE A 52 0.93 -5.74 5.36
CA PHE A 52 1.14 -6.06 3.96
C PHE A 52 2.46 -6.80 3.71
N LEU A 53 3.57 -6.34 4.31
CA LEU A 53 4.87 -6.98 4.21
C LEU A 53 4.97 -8.31 5.01
N GLY A 54 3.89 -8.77 5.65
CA GLY A 54 3.87 -9.98 6.46
C GLY A 54 4.55 -9.84 7.82
N GLU A 55 4.80 -8.61 8.28
CA GLU A 55 5.44 -8.30 9.56
C GLU A 55 4.40 -8.03 10.64
N SER A 56 3.47 -8.97 10.83
CA SER A 56 2.47 -8.80 11.89
C SER A 56 3.12 -9.03 13.25
N ARG A 57 3.03 -8.04 14.13
CA ARG A 57 3.55 -8.02 15.52
C ARG A 57 2.84 -9.00 16.48
N LYS A 58 2.17 -10.05 15.97
CA LYS A 58 1.47 -11.02 16.82
C LYS A 58 2.48 -11.98 17.45
N ASN A 59 2.57 -11.88 18.77
CA ASN A 59 3.25 -12.78 19.70
C ASN A 59 3.17 -14.26 19.29
N SER A 60 4.28 -14.85 18.82
CA SER A 60 4.60 -16.28 18.96
C SER A 60 5.85 -16.63 18.16
N LYS A 61 6.98 -16.89 18.86
CA LYS A 61 8.12 -17.81 18.59
C LYS A 61 8.64 -18.11 17.15
N LYS A 62 8.14 -17.51 16.07
CA LYS A 62 8.67 -17.57 14.72
C LYS A 62 8.37 -16.23 14.05
N LYS A 63 9.39 -15.38 13.85
CA LYS A 63 9.32 -14.29 12.87
C LYS A 63 9.08 -14.93 11.50
N GLN A 64 7.82 -15.19 11.15
CA GLN A 64 7.46 -15.50 9.76
C GLN A 64 7.50 -14.19 9.01
N THR A 65 8.69 -13.78 8.58
CA THR A 65 8.79 -12.88 7.43
C THR A 65 8.17 -13.63 6.26
N ARG A 66 7.08 -13.10 5.67
CA ARG A 66 6.61 -13.63 4.39
C ARG A 66 7.78 -13.56 3.42
N THR A 67 8.29 -14.72 3.00
CA THR A 67 9.32 -14.79 1.98
C THR A 67 8.65 -14.54 0.64
N PHE A 68 8.65 -13.28 0.21
CA PHE A 68 8.19 -12.90 -1.12
C PHE A 68 9.22 -13.37 -2.14
N ARG A 69 8.97 -14.53 -2.74
CA ARG A 69 9.78 -15.09 -3.81
C ARG A 69 9.00 -14.95 -5.13
N PRO A 70 9.69 -14.71 -6.26
CA PRO A 70 9.07 -14.91 -7.57
C PRO A 70 8.49 -16.33 -7.65
N GLY A 71 7.23 -16.47 -8.04
CA GLY A 71 6.48 -17.73 -8.01
C GLY A 71 5.56 -17.89 -6.79
N ASP A 72 5.49 -16.91 -5.89
CA ASP A 72 4.46 -16.86 -4.84
C ASP A 72 3.10 -16.53 -5.48
N THR A 73 2.44 -17.59 -5.97
CA THR A 73 1.14 -17.53 -6.63
C THR A 73 0.09 -16.76 -5.83
N LYS A 74 0.19 -16.72 -4.50
CA LYS A 74 -0.77 -15.98 -3.67
C LYS A 74 -0.59 -14.47 -3.79
N LEU A 75 0.64 -13.98 -3.60
CA LEU A 75 0.95 -12.56 -3.72
C LEU A 75 0.66 -12.06 -5.15
N GLU A 76 1.05 -12.85 -6.14
CA GLU A 76 0.86 -12.53 -7.55
C GLU A 76 -0.62 -12.43 -7.90
N ASN A 77 -1.45 -13.39 -7.45
CA ASN A 77 -2.89 -13.34 -7.65
C ASN A 77 -3.54 -12.14 -6.94
N GLU A 78 -3.08 -11.81 -5.73
CA GLU A 78 -3.56 -10.64 -4.99
C GLU A 78 -3.22 -9.31 -5.68
N TRP A 79 -2.10 -9.24 -6.41
CA TRP A 79 -1.62 -8.03 -7.08
C TRP A 79 -1.88 -7.98 -8.57
N ARG A 80 -2.28 -9.09 -9.21
CA ARG A 80 -2.54 -9.18 -10.65
C ARG A 80 -3.39 -8.03 -11.18
N HIS A 81 -4.45 -7.68 -10.45
CA HIS A 81 -5.42 -6.65 -10.86
C HIS A 81 -5.12 -5.25 -10.32
N VAL A 82 -4.22 -5.11 -9.34
CA VAL A 82 -3.91 -3.82 -8.70
C VAL A 82 -3.22 -2.90 -9.70
N LYS A 83 -3.79 -1.72 -9.95
CA LYS A 83 -3.20 -0.68 -10.82
C LYS A 83 -2.88 0.61 -10.07
N TYR A 84 -3.50 0.81 -8.91
CA TYR A 84 -3.34 1.98 -8.07
C TYR A 84 -3.01 1.57 -6.64
N LEU A 85 -2.03 2.26 -6.05
CA LEU A 85 -1.62 2.11 -4.66
C LEU A 85 -1.67 3.47 -3.98
N ILE A 86 -2.59 3.63 -3.04
CA ILE A 86 -2.64 4.78 -2.13
C ILE A 86 -1.80 4.45 -0.91
N ILE A 87 -0.93 5.40 -0.51
CA ILE A 87 -0.20 5.35 0.76
C ILE A 87 -0.54 6.61 1.54
N ASP A 88 -1.30 6.46 2.61
CA ASP A 88 -1.65 7.55 3.52
C ASP A 88 -0.61 7.70 4.63
N GLU A 89 -0.55 8.89 5.23
CA GLU A 89 0.45 9.31 6.23
C GLU A 89 1.90 9.03 5.80
N ILE A 90 2.23 9.38 4.55
CA ILE A 90 3.55 9.16 3.95
C ILE A 90 4.71 9.78 4.75
N SER A 91 4.45 10.83 5.53
CA SER A 91 5.46 11.48 6.38
C SER A 91 5.96 10.61 7.52
N MET A 92 5.19 9.60 7.93
CA MET A 92 5.63 8.64 8.94
C MET A 92 6.36 7.42 8.32
N VAL A 93 6.51 7.37 6.99
CA VAL A 93 7.09 6.22 6.28
C VAL A 93 8.56 6.49 5.96
N GLY A 94 9.46 5.81 6.67
CA GLY A 94 10.90 5.89 6.41
C GLY A 94 11.31 5.31 5.04
N LEU A 95 12.43 5.80 4.50
CA LEU A 95 12.96 5.39 3.20
C LEU A 95 13.23 3.88 3.08
N SER A 96 13.69 3.23 4.15
CA SER A 96 13.95 1.79 4.18
C SER A 96 12.66 0.97 4.03
N LEU A 97 11.58 1.39 4.68
CA LEU A 97 10.26 0.76 4.57
C LEU A 97 9.68 0.95 3.16
N LEU A 98 9.83 2.16 2.60
CA LEU A 98 9.38 2.48 1.26
C LEU A 98 10.15 1.69 0.18
N ALA A 99 11.48 1.60 0.29
CA ALA A 99 12.33 0.83 -0.61
C ALA A 99 11.97 -0.66 -0.58
N ARG A 100 11.68 -1.19 0.62
CA ARG A 100 11.24 -2.58 0.77
C ARG A 100 9.86 -2.81 0.17
N LEU A 101 8.92 -1.89 0.37
CA LEU A 101 7.61 -1.93 -0.26
C LEU A 101 7.74 -1.95 -1.79
N ASN A 102 8.56 -1.07 -2.35
CA ASN A 102 8.87 -1.03 -3.78
C ASN A 102 9.39 -2.39 -4.30
N ARG A 103 10.36 -3.01 -3.61
CA ARG A 103 10.88 -4.33 -3.98
C ARG A 103 9.78 -5.41 -3.98
N ILE A 104 8.93 -5.43 -2.95
CA ILE A 104 7.87 -6.44 -2.84
C ILE A 104 6.80 -6.25 -3.90
N VAL A 105 6.44 -5.01 -4.22
CA VAL A 105 5.48 -4.74 -5.32
C VAL A 105 6.09 -5.15 -6.67
N LYS A 106 7.38 -4.89 -6.92
CA LYS A 106 8.08 -5.37 -8.12
C LYS A 106 8.01 -6.90 -8.24
N THR A 107 8.30 -7.62 -7.15
CA THR A 107 8.16 -9.09 -7.09
C THR A 107 6.72 -9.53 -7.36
N ALA A 108 5.73 -8.89 -6.73
CA ALA A 108 4.31 -9.20 -6.92
C ALA A 108 3.81 -8.99 -8.36
N LYS A 109 4.48 -8.12 -9.10
CA LYS A 109 4.16 -7.77 -10.49
C LYS A 109 5.00 -8.52 -11.53
N HIS A 110 5.95 -9.36 -11.11
CA HIS A 110 6.92 -10.00 -12.02
C HIS A 110 7.69 -9.01 -12.88
N ILE A 111 7.97 -7.81 -12.35
CA ILE A 111 8.70 -6.77 -13.06
C ILE A 111 10.06 -6.57 -12.39
N ASN A 112 11.10 -7.14 -13.00
CA ASN A 112 12.50 -6.93 -12.64
C ASN A 112 13.13 -5.83 -13.51
N SER A 113 12.52 -4.65 -13.52
CA SER A 113 13.05 -3.46 -14.18
C SER A 113 13.24 -2.32 -13.18
N ASP A 114 13.89 -1.24 -13.60
CA ASP A 114 14.06 -0.04 -12.79
C ASP A 114 12.75 0.72 -12.55
N ILE A 115 11.65 0.33 -13.21
CA ILE A 115 10.33 0.95 -13.07
C ILE A 115 9.88 0.89 -11.60
N PRO A 116 9.67 2.03 -10.92
CA PRO A 116 9.21 2.07 -9.55
C PRO A 116 7.90 1.29 -9.36
N PHE A 117 7.79 0.57 -8.25
CA PHE A 117 6.62 -0.20 -7.83
C PHE A 117 6.06 -1.13 -8.92
N GLY A 118 6.91 -1.65 -9.82
CA GLY A 118 6.47 -2.54 -10.89
C GLY A 118 5.40 -1.92 -11.79
N GLY A 119 5.46 -0.60 -12.02
CA GLY A 119 4.50 0.12 -12.87
C GLY A 119 3.14 0.38 -12.23
N VAL A 120 2.96 0.11 -10.93
CA VAL A 120 1.75 0.49 -10.19
C VAL A 120 1.73 2.00 -10.00
N ASN A 121 0.58 2.64 -10.24
CA ASN A 121 0.40 4.07 -10.01
C ASN A 121 0.33 4.33 -8.51
N VAL A 122 1.38 4.93 -7.94
CA VAL A 122 1.43 5.26 -6.52
C VAL A 122 0.98 6.70 -6.26
N ILE A 123 0.07 6.84 -5.29
CA ILE A 123 -0.48 8.12 -4.84
C ILE A 123 -0.18 8.25 -3.35
N PHE A 124 0.65 9.23 -3.01
CA PHE A 124 1.01 9.52 -1.63
C PHE A 124 0.09 10.59 -1.05
N PHE A 125 -0.41 10.36 0.17
CA PHE A 125 -1.15 11.34 0.96
C PHE A 125 -0.39 11.58 2.26
N GLY A 126 -0.32 12.83 2.70
CA GLY A 126 0.27 13.20 3.99
C GLY A 126 0.64 14.66 4.07
N ASP A 127 1.22 15.03 5.20
CA ASP A 127 1.79 16.35 5.42
C ASP A 127 3.28 16.21 5.71
N TYR A 128 4.11 17.02 5.06
CA TYR A 128 5.58 17.01 5.25
C TYR A 128 6.09 18.19 6.08
N LEU A 129 5.17 19.02 6.60
CA LEU A 129 5.47 20.15 7.47
C LEU A 129 5.88 19.71 8.89
#